data_AF-A0A7S2D2V2-F1
#
_entry.id   AF-A0A7S2D2V2-F1
#
_cell.length_a   1.000
_cell.length_b   1.000
_cell.length_c   1.000
_cell.angle_alpha   90.00
_cell.angle_beta   90.00
_cell.angle_gamma   90.00
#
_symmetry.space_group_name_H-M   'P 1'
#
loop_
_entity.id
_entity.type
_entity.pdbx_description
1 polymer ?
#
loop_
_entity_poly.entity_id
_entity_poly.type
_entity_poly.pdbx_seq_one_letter_code
_entity_poly.pdbx_strand_id
1 'polypeptide(L)'
;DAALPSVLVHLMFYIVSVASPFPLLRFPGYLGPPLYCASVCYQTIASPLMLLVAFSMEGGSGLPQAELWALLAVATVMLIVGASLMGCYMVPEYRKTFYQHKSFKTLIKWMWEERKVCALGDGTDASRADVLESFACWAWPPSDQVRTWLEGWERWEREQPA
;
A
#
# COMPACT_ATOMS: atom_id res chain seq x y z
N ASP A 1 5.39 -15.73 21.55
CA ASP A 1 4.16 -15.70 20.71
C ASP A 1 4.13 -14.66 19.59
N ALA A 2 5.28 -14.30 18.98
CA ALA A 2 5.35 -13.40 17.82
C ALA A 2 5.58 -14.13 16.47
N ALA A 3 5.78 -15.45 16.49
CA ALA A 3 6.09 -16.25 15.31
C ALA A 3 4.86 -16.55 14.44
N LEU A 4 3.68 -16.71 15.04
CA LEU A 4 2.43 -17.00 14.34
C LEU A 4 1.99 -15.85 13.39
N PRO A 5 2.00 -14.57 13.83
CA PRO A 5 1.78 -13.44 12.94
C PRO A 5 2.82 -13.37 11.81
N SER A 6 4.09 -13.64 12.13
CA SER A 6 5.19 -13.63 11.15
C SER A 6 4.97 -14.67 10.05
N VAL A 7 4.66 -15.93 10.40
CA VAL A 7 4.44 -17.00 9.42
C VAL A 7 3.23 -16.71 8.53
N LEU A 8 2.13 -16.22 9.10
CA LEU A 8 0.94 -15.84 8.33
C LEU A 8 1.24 -14.70 7.34
N VAL A 9 2.01 -13.70 7.76
CA VAL A 9 2.44 -12.59 6.90
C VAL A 9 3.34 -13.09 5.78
N HIS A 10 4.29 -13.98 6.06
CA HIS A 10 5.18 -14.55 5.04
C HIS A 10 4.41 -15.46 4.06
N LEU A 11 3.45 -16.25 4.56
CA LEU A 11 2.58 -17.06 3.71
C LEU A 11 1.70 -16.18 2.82
N MET A 12 1.16 -15.08 3.35
CA MET A 12 0.43 -14.10 2.56
C MET A 12 1.32 -13.45 1.50
N PHE A 13 2.54 -13.01 1.85
CA PHE A 13 3.48 -12.47 0.87
C PHE A 13 3.84 -13.49 -0.21
N TYR A 14 4.05 -14.75 0.17
CA TYR A 14 4.32 -15.84 -0.76
C TYR A 14 3.15 -16.06 -1.71
N ILE A 15 1.92 -16.24 -1.19
CA ILE A 15 0.71 -16.41 -2.00
C ILE A 15 0.50 -15.21 -2.93
N VAL A 16 0.68 -13.97 -2.44
CA VAL A 16 0.53 -12.77 -3.26
C VAL A 16 1.63 -12.67 -4.32
N SER A 17 2.85 -13.12 -4.03
CA SER A 17 3.98 -13.14 -4.98
C SER A 17 3.83 -14.19 -6.08
N VAL A 18 3.17 -15.32 -5.77
CA VAL A 18 2.89 -16.38 -6.74
C VAL A 18 1.64 -16.05 -7.56
N ALA A 19 0.62 -15.45 -6.94
CA ALA A 19 -0.60 -15.02 -7.62
C ALA A 19 -0.40 -13.74 -8.47
N SER A 20 0.62 -12.95 -8.17
CA SER A 20 1.00 -11.78 -8.97
C SER A 20 2.50 -11.50 -8.85
N PRO A 21 3.23 -11.34 -9.97
CA PRO A 21 4.68 -11.20 -9.92
C PRO A 21 5.19 -9.92 -9.21
N PHE A 22 4.32 -9.04 -8.70
CA PHE A 22 4.73 -7.82 -8.00
C PHE A 22 3.69 -7.36 -6.94
N PRO A 23 3.67 -7.97 -5.74
CA PRO A 23 2.80 -7.56 -4.64
C PRO A 23 2.95 -6.08 -4.28
N LEU A 24 4.20 -5.60 -4.31
CA LEU A 24 4.56 -4.25 -3.94
C LEU A 24 4.08 -3.20 -4.97
N LEU A 25 3.86 -3.59 -6.24
CA LEU A 25 3.20 -2.71 -7.24
C LEU A 25 1.77 -2.37 -6.86
N ARG A 26 1.15 -3.20 -6.00
CA ARG A 26 -0.20 -2.98 -5.45
C ARG A 26 -0.20 -2.24 -4.11
N PHE A 27 0.94 -1.72 -3.64
CA PHE A 27 0.92 -0.84 -2.49
C PHE A 27 0.98 0.62 -2.96
N PRO A 28 -0.12 1.39 -2.85
CA PRO A 28 -0.16 2.76 -3.35
C PRO A 28 0.87 3.68 -2.67
N GLY A 29 1.35 3.32 -1.47
CA GLY A 29 2.39 4.06 -0.76
C GLY A 29 3.81 3.93 -1.33
N TYR A 30 4.12 2.85 -2.07
CA TYR A 30 5.49 2.59 -2.56
C TYR A 30 5.72 3.05 -3.99
N LEU A 31 4.79 2.72 -4.89
CA LEU A 31 4.94 2.96 -6.34
C LEU A 31 3.95 4.01 -6.87
N GLY A 32 3.17 4.57 -5.95
CA GLY A 32 2.20 5.61 -6.24
C GLY A 32 0.89 5.05 -6.82
N PRO A 33 -0.18 5.83 -6.72
CA PRO A 33 -1.52 5.41 -7.19
C PRO A 33 -1.66 5.07 -8.68
N PRO A 34 -0.94 5.72 -9.62
CA PRO A 34 -1.05 5.37 -11.04
C PRO A 34 -0.57 3.95 -11.35
N LEU A 35 0.56 3.54 -10.76
CA LEU A 35 1.11 2.20 -10.93
C LEU A 35 0.24 1.15 -10.22
N TYR A 36 -0.30 1.48 -9.05
CA TYR A 36 -1.32 0.67 -8.38
C TYR A 36 -2.49 0.39 -9.32
N CYS A 37 -3.11 1.43 -9.87
CA CYS A 37 -4.29 1.29 -10.73
C CYS A 37 -3.98 0.52 -12.02
N ALA A 38 -2.84 0.81 -12.64
CA ALA A 38 -2.38 0.07 -13.82
C ALA A 38 -2.19 -1.42 -13.52
N SER A 39 -1.66 -1.77 -12.34
CA SER A 39 -1.48 -3.18 -11.92
C SER A 39 -2.81 -3.89 -11.68
N VAL A 40 -3.81 -3.18 -11.14
CA VAL A 40 -5.17 -3.71 -10.93
C VAL A 40 -5.83 -3.99 -12.29
N CYS A 41 -5.79 -3.02 -13.22
CA CYS A 41 -6.30 -3.18 -14.59
C CYS A 41 -5.57 -4.28 -15.36
N TYR A 42 -4.25 -4.38 -15.22
CA TYR A 42 -3.48 -5.45 -15.84
C TYR A 42 -3.94 -6.81 -15.32
N GLN A 43 -4.10 -6.98 -14.00
CA GLN A 43 -4.48 -8.26 -13.43
C GLN A 43 -5.89 -8.70 -13.84
N THR A 44 -6.86 -7.77 -13.92
CA THR A 44 -8.23 -8.08 -14.32
C THR A 44 -8.31 -8.58 -15.77
N ILE A 45 -7.35 -8.21 -16.62
CA ILE A 45 -7.25 -8.68 -18.01
C ILE A 45 -6.36 -9.93 -18.12
N ALA A 46 -5.21 -9.93 -17.47
CA ALA A 46 -4.23 -11.01 -17.56
C ALA A 46 -4.75 -12.32 -16.94
N SER A 47 -5.50 -12.26 -15.84
CA SER A 47 -5.96 -13.49 -15.15
C SER A 47 -6.94 -14.33 -15.99
N PRO A 48 -7.98 -13.74 -16.64
CA PRO A 48 -8.80 -14.46 -17.61
C PRO A 48 -8.01 -14.99 -18.81
N LEU A 49 -7.06 -14.22 -19.34
CA LEU A 49 -6.25 -14.63 -20.49
C LEU A 49 -5.34 -15.83 -20.14
N MET A 50 -4.69 -15.79 -18.98
CA MET A 50 -3.89 -16.93 -18.49
C MET A 50 -4.75 -18.17 -18.32
N LEU A 51 -5.96 -18.03 -17.80
CA LEU A 51 -6.89 -19.15 -17.65
C LEU A 51 -7.36 -19.71 -19.00
N LEU A 52 -7.65 -18.84 -19.98
CA LEU A 52 -7.99 -19.24 -21.35
C LEU A 52 -6.83 -19.98 -22.03
N VAL A 53 -5.61 -19.47 -21.91
CA VAL A 53 -4.41 -20.13 -22.43
C VAL A 53 -4.21 -21.48 -21.74
N ALA A 54 -4.39 -21.55 -20.42
CA ALA A 54 -4.30 -22.81 -19.67
C ALA A 54 -5.30 -23.86 -20.16
N PHE A 55 -6.53 -23.47 -20.51
CA PHE A 55 -7.51 -24.39 -21.12
C PHE A 55 -7.15 -24.82 -22.55
N SER A 56 -6.40 -23.98 -23.28
CA SER A 56 -5.94 -24.31 -24.64
C SER A 56 -4.72 -25.23 -24.68
N MET A 57 -3.98 -25.33 -23.57
CA MET A 57 -2.85 -26.24 -23.44
C MET A 57 -3.37 -27.62 -23.02
N GLU A 58 -3.06 -28.66 -23.80
CA GLU A 58 -3.42 -30.04 -23.44
C GLU A 58 -2.73 -30.45 -22.13
N GLY A 59 -3.53 -30.56 -21.07
CA GLY A 59 -3.10 -30.90 -19.73
C GLY A 59 -4.27 -30.72 -18.78
N GLY A 60 -5.10 -31.75 -18.66
CA GLY A 60 -6.34 -31.70 -17.88
C GLY A 60 -6.10 -31.13 -16.48
N SER A 61 -6.73 -30.00 -16.18
CA SER A 61 -6.81 -29.51 -14.80
C SER A 61 -7.60 -30.53 -13.99
N GLY A 62 -7.14 -30.86 -12.77
CA GLY A 62 -7.88 -31.72 -11.85
C GLY A 62 -9.26 -31.16 -11.42
N LEU A 63 -9.58 -29.93 -11.83
CA LEU A 63 -10.83 -29.23 -11.54
C LEU A 63 -11.64 -28.95 -12.83
N PRO A 64 -12.98 -28.95 -12.76
CA PRO A 64 -13.85 -28.55 -13.86
C PRO A 64 -13.63 -27.10 -14.29
N GLN A 65 -13.73 -26.84 -15.59
CA GLN A 65 -13.60 -25.50 -16.17
C GLN A 65 -14.56 -24.46 -15.55
N ALA A 66 -15.79 -24.87 -15.23
CA ALA A 66 -16.79 -24.01 -14.59
C ALA A 66 -16.36 -23.54 -13.19
N GLU A 67 -15.73 -24.42 -12.40
CA GLU A 67 -15.24 -24.08 -11.06
C GLU A 67 -14.07 -23.10 -11.12
N LEU A 68 -13.16 -23.27 -12.08
CA LEU A 68 -12.04 -22.36 -12.30
C LEU A 68 -12.49 -20.96 -12.72
N TRP A 69 -13.51 -20.86 -13.60
CA TRP A 69 -14.13 -19.58 -13.92
C TRP A 69 -14.86 -18.96 -12.73
N ALA A 70 -15.56 -19.77 -11.93
CA ALA A 70 -16.23 -19.29 -10.73
C ALA A 70 -15.23 -18.74 -9.70
N LEU A 71 -14.11 -19.44 -9.47
CA LEU A 71 -13.01 -18.96 -8.61
C LEU A 71 -12.44 -17.64 -9.09
N LEU A 72 -12.17 -17.52 -10.40
CA LEU A 72 -11.69 -16.28 -11.01
C LEU A 72 -12.71 -15.14 -10.84
N ALA A 73 -14.00 -15.42 -11.03
CA ALA A 73 -15.05 -14.43 -10.86
C ALA A 73 -15.14 -13.94 -9.41
N VAL A 74 -15.12 -14.85 -8.43
CA VAL A 74 -15.12 -14.50 -7.00
C VAL A 74 -13.90 -13.66 -6.63
N ALA A 75 -12.71 -14.07 -7.08
CA ALA A 75 -11.48 -13.31 -6.84
C ALA A 75 -11.54 -11.90 -7.46
N THR A 76 -12.10 -11.78 -8.67
CA THR A 76 -12.28 -10.49 -9.36
C THR A 76 -13.25 -9.59 -8.62
N VAL A 77 -14.37 -10.13 -8.13
CA VAL A 77 -15.36 -9.39 -7.32
C VAL A 77 -14.71 -8.88 -6.04
N MET A 78 -13.96 -9.73 -5.32
CA MET A 78 -13.24 -9.31 -4.10
C MET A 78 -12.26 -8.17 -4.38
N LEU A 79 -11.54 -8.22 -5.49
CA LEU A 79 -10.62 -7.16 -5.90
C LEU A 79 -11.34 -5.83 -6.21
N ILE A 80 -12.48 -5.87 -6.90
CA ILE A 80 -13.30 -4.68 -7.18
C ILE A 80 -13.87 -4.10 -5.88
N VAL A 81 -14.35 -4.95 -4.96
CA VAL A 81 -14.85 -4.52 -3.65
C VAL A 81 -13.73 -3.87 -2.83
N GLY A 82 -12.55 -4.48 -2.77
CA GLY A 82 -11.39 -3.93 -2.08
C GLY A 82 -10.96 -2.56 -2.64
N ALA A 83 -10.88 -2.42 -3.97
CA ALA A 83 -10.56 -1.16 -4.62
C ALA A 83 -11.63 -0.07 -4.35
N SER A 84 -12.90 -0.47 -4.30
CA SER A 84 -14.03 0.43 -4.02
C SER A 84 -14.01 0.89 -2.56
N LEU A 85 -13.79 -0.02 -1.61
CA LEU A 85 -13.64 0.31 -0.19
C LEU A 85 -12.48 1.28 0.04
N MET A 86 -11.34 1.04 -0.60
CA MET A 86 -10.20 1.96 -0.55
C MET A 86 -10.59 3.37 -1.03
N GLY A 87 -11.33 3.50 -2.13
CA GLY A 87 -11.84 4.78 -2.60
C GLY A 87 -12.85 5.43 -1.65
N CYS A 88 -13.71 4.65 -1.01
CA CYS A 88 -14.69 5.12 -0.02
C CYS A 88 -14.02 5.64 1.27
N TYR A 89 -13.00 4.96 1.77
CA TYR A 89 -12.27 5.36 2.98
C TYR A 89 -11.23 6.46 2.74
N MET A 90 -10.89 6.74 1.48
CA MET A 90 -10.00 7.83 1.16
C MET A 90 -10.64 9.19 1.46
N VAL A 91 -9.85 10.09 2.07
CA VAL A 91 -10.24 11.47 2.34
C VAL A 91 -10.74 12.12 1.03
N PRO A 92 -11.96 12.70 1.00
CA PRO A 92 -12.59 13.19 -0.22
C PRO A 92 -11.74 14.17 -1.03
N GLU A 93 -11.01 15.06 -0.35
CA GLU A 93 -10.12 16.05 -0.97
C GLU A 93 -9.01 15.40 -1.81
N TYR A 94 -8.49 14.26 -1.36
CA TYR A 94 -7.39 13.58 -2.05
C TYR A 94 -7.87 12.63 -3.16
N ARG A 95 -9.18 12.35 -3.30
CA ARG A 95 -9.72 11.45 -4.35
C ARG A 95 -9.34 11.85 -5.76
N LYS A 96 -9.33 13.14 -6.04
CA LYS A 96 -9.00 13.68 -7.37
C LYS A 96 -7.50 13.73 -7.65
N THR A 97 -6.69 13.90 -6.59
CA THR A 97 -5.24 14.01 -6.71
C THR A 97 -4.52 12.68 -6.54
N PHE A 98 -5.21 11.64 -6.07
CA PHE A 98 -4.63 10.33 -5.83
C PHE A 98 -3.97 9.79 -7.08
N TYR A 99 -4.69 9.71 -8.20
CA TYR A 99 -4.15 9.23 -9.47
C TYR A 99 -3.22 10.21 -10.19
N GLN A 100 -2.95 11.39 -9.63
CA GLN A 100 -1.98 12.30 -10.23
C GLN A 100 -0.57 11.83 -9.87
N HIS A 101 0.20 11.52 -10.92
CA HIS A 101 1.62 11.22 -10.74
C HIS A 101 2.33 12.45 -10.16
N LYS A 102 2.92 12.30 -8.96
CA LYS A 102 3.87 13.26 -8.39
C LYS A 102 5.27 12.70 -8.60
N SER A 103 6.19 13.53 -9.09
CA SER A 103 7.61 13.17 -9.05
C SER A 103 8.03 12.92 -7.60
N PHE A 104 9.06 12.09 -7.38
CA PHE A 104 9.55 11.82 -6.02
C PHE A 104 9.85 13.12 -5.25
N LYS A 105 10.49 14.10 -5.90
CA LYS A 105 10.74 15.42 -5.33
C LYS A 105 9.45 16.14 -4.90
N THR A 106 8.44 16.14 -5.76
CA THR A 106 7.14 16.77 -5.47
C THR A 106 6.39 16.03 -4.37
N LEU A 107 6.50 14.71 -4.31
CA LEU A 107 5.90 13.88 -3.27
C LEU A 107 6.54 14.17 -1.91
N ILE A 108 7.87 14.20 -1.82
CA ILE A 108 8.59 14.55 -0.58
C ILE A 108 8.24 15.96 -0.14
N LYS A 109 8.22 16.94 -1.07
CA LYS A 109 7.82 18.31 -0.75
C LYS A 109 6.39 18.39 -0.21
N TRP A 110 5.45 17.69 -0.86
CA TRP A 110 4.07 17.60 -0.40
C TRP A 110 3.96 16.95 0.99
N MET A 111 4.67 15.86 1.24
CA MET A 111 4.68 15.21 2.56
C MET A 111 5.29 16.12 3.64
N TRP A 112 6.29 16.92 3.27
CA TRP A 112 6.98 17.83 4.19
C TRP A 112 6.19 19.10 4.53
N GLU A 113 5.46 19.66 3.55
CA GLU A 113 4.81 20.98 3.66
C GLU A 113 3.28 20.90 3.80
N GLU A 114 2.63 19.91 3.21
CA GLU A 114 1.17 19.91 3.02
C GLU A 114 0.44 18.74 3.69
N ARG A 115 1.09 17.57 3.85
CA ARG A 115 0.48 16.40 4.49
C ARG A 115 0.28 16.63 5.99
N LYS A 116 -0.91 16.32 6.48
CA LYS A 116 -1.33 16.54 7.87
C LYS A 116 -1.70 15.28 8.64
N VAL A 117 -1.69 14.12 7.99
CA VAL A 117 -2.07 12.83 8.61
C VAL A 117 -1.08 11.78 8.14
N CYS A 118 -0.51 11.03 9.09
CA CYS A 118 0.45 9.96 8.85
C CYS A 118 0.38 8.89 9.95
N ALA A 119 1.21 7.85 9.85
CA ALA A 119 1.23 6.76 10.83
C ALA A 119 1.70 7.18 12.24
N LEU A 120 2.44 8.29 12.33
CA LEU A 120 2.94 8.84 13.59
C LEU A 120 1.96 9.80 14.28
N GLY A 121 0.85 10.15 13.62
CA GLY A 121 -0.18 11.05 14.14
C GLY A 121 -0.57 12.15 13.16
N ASP A 122 -1.16 13.20 13.71
CA ASP A 122 -1.70 14.32 12.95
C ASP A 122 -0.81 15.57 13.10
N GLY A 123 -0.87 16.45 12.10
CA GLY A 123 -0.11 17.69 12.04
C GLY A 123 1.15 17.63 11.16
N THR A 124 1.74 18.80 10.93
CA THR A 124 2.92 18.98 10.07
C THR A 124 4.16 18.32 10.65
N ASP A 125 4.35 18.34 11.97
CA ASP A 125 5.57 17.78 12.58
C ASP A 125 5.55 16.26 12.64
N ALA A 126 4.38 15.65 12.91
CA ALA A 126 4.19 14.21 12.75
C ALA A 126 4.48 13.77 11.29
N SER A 127 3.98 14.55 10.31
CA SER A 127 4.24 14.27 8.90
C SER A 127 5.72 14.38 8.53
N ARG A 128 6.45 15.37 9.05
CA ARG A 128 7.89 15.53 8.83
C ARG A 128 8.68 14.40 9.48
N ALA A 129 8.35 14.05 10.72
CA ALA A 129 8.94 12.90 11.41
C ALA A 129 8.75 11.62 10.61
N ASP A 130 7.56 11.38 10.05
CA ASP A 130 7.27 10.22 9.21
C ASP A 130 8.08 10.22 7.89
N VAL A 131 8.36 11.39 7.31
CA VAL A 131 9.27 11.50 6.15
C VAL A 131 10.70 11.14 6.54
N LEU A 132 11.19 11.64 7.67
CA LEU A 132 12.55 11.37 8.14
C LEU A 132 12.71 9.89 8.50
N GLU A 133 11.71 9.30 9.16
CA GLU A 133 11.68 7.88 9.47
C GLU A 133 11.59 7.02 8.20
N SER A 134 10.70 7.35 7.27
CA SER A 134 10.47 6.51 6.09
C SER A 134 11.60 6.56 5.06
N PHE A 135 12.21 7.73 4.83
CA PHE A 135 13.19 7.93 3.75
C PHE A 135 14.63 8.05 4.25
N ALA A 136 14.83 8.30 5.55
CA ALA A 136 16.14 8.49 6.15
C ALA A 136 16.28 7.72 7.48
N CYS A 137 15.57 6.60 7.68
CA CYS A 137 15.67 5.75 8.88
C CYS A 137 17.10 5.42 9.34
N TRP A 138 18.07 5.40 8.42
CA TRP A 138 19.48 5.15 8.69
C TRP A 138 20.23 6.35 9.29
N ALA A 139 19.69 7.56 9.14
CA ALA A 139 20.26 8.81 9.63
C ALA A 139 19.49 9.40 10.83
N TRP A 140 18.35 8.81 11.20
CA TRP A 140 17.47 9.30 12.26
C TRP A 140 17.32 8.29 13.40
N PRO A 141 17.01 8.76 14.62
CA PRO A 141 16.80 7.89 15.77
C PRO A 141 15.64 6.91 15.55
N PRO A 142 15.61 5.77 16.28
CA PRO A 142 14.51 4.81 16.21
C PRO A 142 13.14 5.44 16.47
N SER A 143 12.10 4.87 15.85
CA SER A 143 10.71 5.38 15.85
C SER A 143 10.16 5.70 17.25
N ASP A 144 10.52 4.89 18.25
CA ASP A 144 10.07 5.08 19.64
C ASP A 144 10.64 6.36 20.25
N GLN A 145 11.89 6.69 19.93
CA GLN A 145 12.54 7.93 20.38
C GLN A 145 11.94 9.14 19.68
N VAL A 146 11.61 9.01 18.38
CA VAL A 146 10.94 10.07 17.61
C VAL A 146 9.53 10.35 18.15
N ARG A 147 8.74 9.31 18.46
CA ARG A 147 7.42 9.48 19.08
C ARG A 147 7.49 10.13 20.46
N THR A 148 8.40 9.66 21.30
CA THR A 148 8.62 10.25 22.64
C THR A 148 9.01 11.72 22.54
N TRP A 149 9.84 12.06 21.56
CA TRP A 149 10.21 13.45 21.28
C TRP A 149 9.03 14.29 20.79
N LEU A 150 8.20 13.77 19.88
CA LEU A 150 6.99 14.45 19.41
C LEU A 150 6.00 14.75 20.54
N GLU A 151 5.79 13.79 21.46
CA GLU A 151 4.92 13.98 22.63
C GLU A 151 5.45 15.07 23.58
N GLY A 152 6.77 15.19 23.70
CA GLY A 152 7.43 16.21 24.50
C GLY A 152 7.62 17.56 23.80
N TRP A 153 7.35 17.64 22.50
CA TRP A 153 7.75 18.78 21.65
C TRP A 153 7.10 20.09 22.09
N GLU A 154 5.77 20.10 22.28
CA GLU A 154 5.06 21.31 22.73
C GLU A 154 5.56 21.80 24.09
N ARG A 155 5.93 20.87 24.97
CA ARG A 155 6.49 21.21 26.28
C ARG A 155 7.87 21.84 26.12
N TRP A 156 8.74 21.22 25.32
CA TRP A 156 10.07 21.74 25.06
C TRP A 156 10.03 23.13 24.41
N GLU A 157 9.14 23.36 23.43
CA GLU A 157 8.97 24.65 22.77
C GLU A 157 8.55 25.76 23.76
N ARG A 158 7.67 25.44 24.72
CA ARG A 158 7.28 26.36 25.81
C ARG A 158 8.39 26.63 26.82
N GLU A 159 9.28 25.66 27.04
CA GLU A 159 10.33 25.71 28.05
C GLU A 159 11.68 26.22 27.50
N GLN A 160 11.76 26.62 26.23
CA GLN A 160 13.01 27.13 25.67
C GLN A 160 13.48 28.41 26.38
N PRO A 161 14.76 28.49 26.78
CA PRO A 161 15.35 29.74 27.23
C PRO A 161 15.40 30.73 26.05
N ALA A 162 14.98 31.97 26.32
CA ALA A 162 15.01 33.09 25.37
C ALA A 162 16.42 33.42 24.87
#